data_AF-A0A4Z1HQ09-F1
#
_entry.id   AF-A0A4Z1HQ09-F1
#
_cell.length_a   1.000
_cell.length_b   1.000
_cell.length_c   1.000
_cell.angle_alpha   90.00
_cell.angle_beta   90.00
_cell.angle_gamma   90.00
#
_symmetry.space_group_name_H-M   'P 1'
#
loop_
_entity.id
_entity.type
_entity.pdbx_description
1 polymer ?
#
loop_
_entity_poly.entity_id
_entity_poly.type
_entity_poly.pdbx_seq_one_letter_code
_entity_poly.pdbx_strand_id
1 'polypeptide(L)'
;METSFIVKPRPKRSVLPAHKKKRKFDHKIEEINFDLSAREDYLTGFHKRKVQRAKKAQEEAEKKAREERIVMRKQLREERRAELNEHVKAVNALLEDVEERFDGGDGDEWGGIEEEEAEEEAPELVDHEEEYIDEDKYTTVTVEGIEISKDGIKRTADEEDSDDGIHEAQGKVTKQEEKVKKVWPKKPRKKKFTYETKAERKMTRQKQKSGSRAAADERRGNN
;
A
#
# COMPACT_ATOMS: atom_id res chain seq x y z
N MET A 1 -63.11 -17.50 22.28
CA MET A 1 -62.21 -18.67 22.36
C MET A 1 -60.79 -18.13 22.36
N GLU A 2 -60.28 -17.87 23.54
CA GLU A 2 -58.86 -17.53 23.74
C GLU A 2 -58.04 -18.82 23.84
N THR A 3 -56.81 -18.76 23.32
CA THR A 3 -55.57 -19.51 23.64
C THR A 3 -54.85 -19.77 22.32
N SER A 4 -53.59 -19.42 22.09
CA SER A 4 -52.50 -19.15 23.02
C SER A 4 -51.39 -18.41 22.28
N PHE A 5 -50.93 -17.30 22.86
CA PHE A 5 -49.66 -16.66 22.54
C PHE A 5 -48.51 -17.62 22.87
N ILE A 6 -48.11 -18.46 21.90
CA ILE A 6 -46.89 -19.26 22.04
C ILE A 6 -45.70 -18.33 21.79
N VAL A 7 -45.24 -17.71 22.87
CA VAL A 7 -43.98 -16.96 22.88
C VAL A 7 -42.85 -17.99 22.79
N LYS A 8 -42.19 -18.04 21.63
CA LYS A 8 -41.02 -18.88 21.40
C LYS A 8 -39.97 -18.57 22.48
N PRO A 9 -39.46 -19.57 23.22
CA PRO A 9 -38.53 -19.33 24.30
C PRO A 9 -37.26 -18.70 23.75
N ARG A 10 -36.76 -17.64 24.38
CA ARG A 10 -35.49 -17.00 24.00
C ARG A 10 -34.37 -18.05 24.06
N PRO A 11 -33.53 -18.19 23.02
CA PRO A 11 -32.43 -19.14 23.02
C PRO A 11 -31.48 -18.83 24.19
N LYS A 12 -31.27 -19.81 25.07
CA LYS A 12 -30.42 -19.67 26.28
C LYS A 12 -28.91 -19.61 25.98
N ARG A 13 -28.50 -19.57 24.70
CA ARG A 13 -27.10 -19.40 24.28
C ARG A 13 -26.90 -17.97 23.84
N SER A 14 -25.92 -17.29 24.43
CA SER A 14 -25.50 -15.95 23.99
C SER A 14 -25.11 -16.02 22.51
N VAL A 15 -25.63 -15.09 21.70
CA VAL A 15 -25.21 -14.89 20.29
C VAL A 15 -23.73 -14.46 20.22
N LEU A 16 -23.20 -14.00 21.36
CA LEU A 16 -21.79 -13.72 21.54
C LEU A 16 -20.98 -15.01 21.57
N PRO A 17 -19.83 -15.05 20.89
CA PRO A 17 -18.94 -16.20 20.92
C PRO A 17 -18.59 -16.54 22.37
N ALA A 18 -18.63 -17.84 22.69
CA ALA A 18 -18.34 -18.33 24.02
C ALA A 18 -16.99 -17.77 24.50
N HIS A 19 -17.00 -17.08 25.64
CA HIS A 19 -15.79 -16.61 26.29
C HIS A 19 -14.91 -17.84 26.55
N LYS A 20 -13.74 -17.89 25.91
CA LYS A 20 -12.78 -19.00 26.09
C LYS A 20 -12.48 -19.08 27.57
N LYS A 21 -12.96 -20.14 28.23
CA LYS A 21 -12.66 -20.41 29.65
C LYS A 21 -11.16 -20.29 29.82
N LYS A 22 -10.75 -19.53 30.85
CA LYS A 22 -9.36 -19.13 31.10
C LYS A 22 -8.42 -20.31 30.84
N ARG A 23 -7.44 -20.06 29.97
CA ARG A 23 -6.38 -20.96 29.52
C ARG A 23 -6.04 -22.00 30.59
N LYS A 24 -6.12 -23.29 30.25
CA LYS A 24 -5.38 -24.30 30.99
C LYS A 24 -3.91 -23.83 30.95
N PHE A 25 -3.29 -23.69 32.12
CA PHE A 25 -1.86 -23.45 32.20
C PHE A 25 -1.21 -24.75 31.72
N ASP A 26 -0.83 -24.80 30.44
CA ASP A 26 -0.18 -25.98 29.86
C ASP A 26 1.18 -26.27 30.51
N HIS A 27 1.73 -25.31 31.26
CA HIS A 27 2.94 -25.46 32.06
C HIS A 27 2.61 -25.28 33.53
N LYS A 28 2.28 -26.38 34.21
CA LYS A 28 2.30 -26.43 35.68
C LYS A 28 3.78 -26.46 36.07
N ILE A 29 4.31 -25.30 36.47
CA ILE A 29 5.69 -25.19 36.95
C ILE A 29 5.78 -26.01 38.24
N GLU A 30 6.58 -27.07 38.23
CA GLU A 30 6.72 -28.01 39.36
C GLU A 30 7.44 -27.37 40.55
N GLU A 31 8.41 -26.49 40.29
CA GLU A 31 9.21 -25.81 41.31
C GLU A 31 9.48 -24.35 40.94
N ILE A 32 9.24 -23.42 41.88
CA ILE A 32 9.49 -21.99 41.70
C ILE A 32 10.76 -21.63 42.47
N ASN A 33 11.88 -21.45 41.76
CA ASN A 33 13.11 -20.95 42.34
C ASN A 33 13.11 -19.41 42.38
N PHE A 34 13.28 -18.86 43.58
CA PHE A 34 13.39 -17.40 43.80
C PHE A 34 14.85 -16.98 43.84
N ASP A 35 15.41 -16.67 42.68
CA ASP A 35 16.74 -16.10 42.58
C ASP A 35 16.71 -14.61 42.96
N LEU A 36 17.43 -14.26 44.04
CA LEU A 36 17.53 -12.90 44.54
C LEU A 36 18.25 -11.97 43.54
N SER A 37 19.22 -12.50 42.78
CA SER A 37 19.93 -11.73 41.75
C SER A 37 18.99 -11.34 40.61
N ALA A 38 18.22 -12.30 40.10
CA ALA A 38 17.19 -12.04 39.10
C ALA A 38 16.12 -11.06 39.60
N ARG A 39 15.78 -11.10 40.90
CA ARG A 39 14.87 -10.14 41.53
C ARG A 39 15.46 -8.73 41.56
N GLU A 40 16.72 -8.57 41.90
CA GLU A 40 17.41 -7.27 41.90
C GLU A 40 17.49 -6.68 40.49
N ASP A 41 17.85 -7.49 39.50
CA ASP A 41 17.82 -7.10 38.08
C ASP A 41 16.41 -6.75 37.61
N TYR A 42 15.39 -7.45 38.12
CA TYR A 42 14.00 -7.11 37.85
C TYR A 42 13.59 -5.80 38.54
N LEU A 43 14.02 -5.51 39.75
CA LEU A 43 13.66 -4.26 40.42
C LEU A 43 14.41 -3.06 39.86
N THR A 44 15.66 -3.20 39.42
CA THR A 44 16.48 -2.08 38.92
C THR A 44 16.41 -1.94 37.39
N GLY A 45 16.21 -3.04 36.66
CA GLY A 45 16.26 -3.12 35.20
C GLY A 45 15.00 -2.66 34.45
N PHE A 46 14.19 -1.74 34.99
CA PHE A 46 12.96 -1.26 34.32
C PHE A 46 13.22 -0.72 32.91
N HIS A 47 14.33 0.00 32.72
CA HIS A 47 14.73 0.49 31.40
C HIS A 47 15.07 -0.69 30.46
N LYS A 48 15.85 -1.66 30.93
CA LYS A 48 16.17 -2.90 30.17
C LYS A 48 14.88 -3.61 29.72
N ARG A 49 13.89 -3.78 30.61
CA ARG A 49 12.59 -4.39 30.24
C ARG A 49 11.76 -3.56 29.28
N LYS A 50 11.78 -2.24 29.42
CA LYS A 50 11.07 -1.36 28.46
C LYS A 50 11.70 -1.49 27.07
N VAL A 51 13.02 -1.48 26.99
CA VAL A 51 13.76 -1.67 25.73
C VAL A 51 13.51 -3.07 25.17
N GLN A 52 13.57 -4.12 25.99
CA GLN A 52 13.26 -5.50 25.57
C GLN A 52 11.83 -5.64 25.04
N ARG A 53 10.84 -5.01 25.68
CA ARG A 53 9.46 -5.00 25.17
C ARG A 53 9.35 -4.30 23.82
N ALA A 54 10.03 -3.16 23.66
CA ALA A 54 10.06 -2.44 22.39
C ALA A 54 10.73 -3.28 21.29
N LYS A 55 11.88 -3.90 21.58
CA LYS A 55 12.58 -4.80 20.65
C LYS A 55 11.74 -6.01 20.28
N LYS A 56 11.13 -6.68 21.26
CA LYS A 56 10.24 -7.82 21.01
C LYS A 56 9.05 -7.43 20.13
N ALA A 57 8.45 -6.26 20.36
CA ALA A 57 7.37 -5.76 19.51
C ALA A 57 7.85 -5.48 18.07
N GLN A 58 9.07 -4.94 17.90
CA GLN A 58 9.69 -4.76 16.59
C GLN A 58 9.96 -6.10 15.89
N GLU A 59 10.57 -7.06 16.59
CA GLU A 59 10.86 -8.40 16.07
C GLU A 59 9.57 -9.16 15.67
N GLU A 60 8.51 -9.05 16.47
CA GLU A 60 7.20 -9.66 16.13
C GLU A 60 6.57 -8.99 14.90
N ALA A 61 6.70 -7.66 14.76
CA ALA A 61 6.22 -6.94 13.58
C ALA A 61 7.04 -7.32 12.32
N GLU A 62 8.35 -7.43 12.43
CA GLU A 62 9.23 -7.86 11.34
C GLU A 62 8.96 -9.29 10.90
N LYS A 63 8.74 -10.21 11.85
CA LYS A 63 8.34 -11.61 11.56
C LYS A 63 7.04 -11.65 10.78
N LYS A 64 6.01 -10.93 11.23
CA LYS A 64 4.72 -10.84 10.54
C LYS A 64 4.85 -10.23 9.15
N ALA A 65 5.58 -9.13 8.99
CA ALA A 65 5.81 -8.51 7.70
C ALA A 65 6.55 -9.45 6.72
N ARG A 66 7.48 -10.27 7.22
CA ARG A 66 8.16 -11.29 6.42
C ARG A 66 7.21 -12.41 6.00
N GLU A 67 6.39 -12.91 6.91
CA GLU A 67 5.38 -13.93 6.63
C GLU A 67 4.37 -13.42 5.59
N GLU A 68 3.85 -12.21 5.78
CA GLU A 68 2.95 -11.53 4.83
C GLU A 68 3.61 -11.39 3.45
N ARG A 69 4.86 -10.95 3.37
CA ARG A 69 5.58 -10.84 2.09
C ARG A 69 5.73 -12.20 1.38
N ILE A 70 5.97 -13.27 2.13
CA ILE A 70 6.07 -14.63 1.57
C ILE A 70 4.70 -15.09 1.05
N VAL A 71 3.63 -14.86 1.82
CA VAL A 71 2.25 -15.18 1.41
C VAL A 71 1.87 -14.42 0.14
N MET A 72 2.10 -13.10 0.10
CA MET A 72 1.82 -12.27 -1.08
C MET A 72 2.59 -12.76 -2.31
N ARG A 73 3.88 -13.10 -2.15
CA ARG A 73 4.67 -13.64 -3.27
C ARG A 73 4.14 -15.00 -3.74
N LYS A 74 3.67 -15.84 -2.81
CA LYS A 74 3.08 -17.14 -3.15
C LYS A 74 1.76 -16.95 -3.91
N GLN A 75 0.88 -16.07 -3.43
CA GLN A 75 -0.37 -15.72 -4.11
C GLN A 75 -0.12 -15.22 -5.53
N LEU A 76 0.82 -14.28 -5.70
CA LEU A 76 1.13 -13.72 -7.00
C LEU A 76 1.72 -14.75 -7.99
N ARG A 77 2.45 -15.75 -7.48
CA ARG A 77 2.91 -16.89 -8.30
C ARG A 77 1.76 -17.85 -8.66
N GLU A 78 0.83 -18.07 -7.74
CA GLU A 78 -0.36 -18.90 -7.95
C GLU A 78 -1.32 -18.24 -8.95
N GLU A 79 -1.52 -16.93 -8.85
CA GLU A 79 -2.30 -16.10 -9.79
C GLU A 79 -1.72 -16.20 -11.20
N ARG A 80 -0.42 -15.89 -11.38
CA ARG A 80 0.25 -16.02 -12.68
C ARG A 80 0.15 -17.44 -13.25
N ARG A 81 0.28 -18.47 -12.40
CA ARG A 81 0.15 -19.86 -12.84
C ARG A 81 -1.29 -20.17 -13.27
N ALA A 82 -2.28 -19.65 -12.57
CA ALA A 82 -3.68 -19.81 -12.92
C ALA A 82 -4.01 -19.11 -14.24
N GLU A 83 -3.56 -17.86 -14.43
CA GLU A 83 -3.69 -17.09 -15.67
C GLU A 83 -3.08 -17.84 -16.86
N LEU A 84 -1.85 -18.37 -16.71
CA LEU A 84 -1.21 -19.15 -17.77
C LEU A 84 -2.00 -20.44 -18.09
N ASN A 85 -2.50 -21.15 -17.07
CA ASN A 85 -3.31 -22.34 -17.30
C ASN A 85 -4.64 -22.01 -17.97
N GLU A 86 -5.27 -20.89 -17.62
CA GLU A 86 -6.50 -20.41 -18.24
C GLU A 86 -6.25 -20.01 -19.69
N HIS A 87 -5.15 -19.31 -19.97
CA HIS A 87 -4.76 -18.95 -21.32
C HIS A 87 -4.47 -20.17 -22.19
N VAL A 88 -3.72 -21.16 -21.69
CA VAL A 88 -3.48 -22.41 -22.43
C VAL A 88 -4.78 -23.15 -22.69
N LYS A 89 -5.70 -23.20 -21.72
CA LYS A 89 -7.03 -23.79 -21.93
C LYS A 89 -7.83 -23.03 -22.98
N ALA A 90 -7.80 -21.70 -22.97
CA ALA A 90 -8.48 -20.86 -23.96
C ALA A 90 -7.91 -21.08 -25.36
N VAL A 91 -6.58 -21.14 -25.52
CA VAL A 91 -5.93 -21.43 -26.79
C VAL A 91 -6.27 -22.85 -27.28
N ASN A 92 -6.20 -23.85 -26.39
CA ASN A 92 -6.56 -25.22 -26.75
C ASN A 92 -8.04 -25.32 -27.17
N ALA A 93 -8.95 -24.62 -26.50
CA ALA A 93 -10.36 -24.58 -26.88
C ALA A 93 -10.57 -23.90 -28.25
N LEU A 94 -9.85 -22.82 -28.53
CA LEU A 94 -9.88 -22.18 -29.85
C LEU A 94 -9.31 -23.09 -30.95
N LEU A 95 -8.26 -23.86 -30.66
CA LEU A 95 -7.72 -24.83 -31.61
C LEU A 95 -8.70 -25.99 -31.84
N GLU A 96 -9.37 -26.48 -30.80
CA GLU A 96 -10.41 -27.52 -30.91
C GLU A 96 -11.61 -27.00 -31.73
N ASP A 97 -12.07 -25.76 -31.49
CA ASP A 97 -13.14 -25.11 -32.27
C ASP A 97 -12.74 -24.93 -33.76
N VAL A 98 -11.46 -24.63 -34.03
CA VAL A 98 -10.94 -24.51 -35.41
C VAL A 98 -10.82 -25.87 -36.08
N GLU A 99 -10.32 -26.89 -35.37
CA GLU A 99 -10.22 -28.26 -35.86
C GLU A 99 -11.61 -28.83 -36.19
N GLU A 100 -12.61 -28.63 -35.32
CA GLU A 100 -14.01 -29.02 -35.59
C GLU A 100 -14.60 -28.28 -36.81
N ARG A 101 -14.22 -27.01 -37.04
CA ARG A 101 -14.65 -26.25 -38.22
C ARG A 101 -13.93 -26.64 -39.51
N PHE A 102 -12.64 -27.02 -39.43
CA PHE A 102 -11.83 -27.38 -40.60
C PHE A 102 -12.01 -28.86 -41.02
N ASP A 103 -12.36 -29.77 -40.11
CA ASP A 103 -12.66 -31.18 -40.45
C ASP A 103 -13.96 -31.35 -41.28
N GLY A 104 -14.76 -30.27 -41.42
CA GLY A 104 -16.00 -30.24 -42.20
C GLY A 104 -15.94 -29.50 -43.55
N GLY A 105 -14.82 -28.92 -43.96
CA GLY A 105 -14.76 -28.04 -45.13
C GLY A 105 -13.43 -28.07 -45.88
N ASP A 106 -13.51 -28.54 -47.12
CA ASP A 106 -12.63 -28.37 -48.29
C ASP A 106 -11.24 -27.75 -48.06
N GLY A 107 -10.20 -28.50 -48.41
CA GLY A 107 -8.80 -28.12 -48.26
C GLY A 107 -8.35 -27.03 -49.21
N ASP A 108 -8.62 -25.77 -48.86
CA ASP A 108 -7.90 -24.64 -49.41
C ASP A 108 -6.51 -24.54 -48.75
N GLU A 109 -5.51 -24.98 -49.52
CA GLU A 109 -4.08 -24.95 -49.24
C GLU A 109 -3.62 -23.50 -48.94
N TRP A 110 -3.20 -23.24 -47.70
CA TRP A 110 -2.67 -21.95 -47.27
C TRP A 110 -1.40 -21.62 -48.07
N GLY A 111 -1.55 -20.76 -49.09
CA GLY A 111 -0.43 -20.19 -49.84
C GLY A 111 0.41 -19.32 -48.92
N GLY A 112 1.65 -19.76 -48.66
CA GLY A 112 2.54 -19.16 -47.68
C GLY A 112 2.68 -17.65 -47.81
N ILE A 113 2.92 -16.98 -46.67
CA ILE A 113 3.24 -15.56 -46.60
C ILE A 113 4.36 -15.27 -47.60
N GLU A 114 4.03 -14.58 -48.69
CA GLU A 114 5.01 -13.96 -49.55
C GLU A 114 5.78 -12.95 -48.70
N GLU A 115 7.05 -13.28 -48.45
CA GLU A 115 8.06 -12.40 -47.89
C GLU A 115 8.31 -11.28 -48.91
N GLU A 116 7.38 -10.33 -48.98
CA GLU A 116 7.66 -9.02 -49.54
C GLU A 116 8.58 -8.33 -48.55
N GLU A 117 9.86 -8.32 -48.91
CA GLU A 117 10.98 -7.60 -48.32
C GLU A 117 10.66 -6.10 -48.25
N ALA A 118 9.71 -5.73 -47.39
CA ALA A 118 9.53 -4.39 -46.91
C ALA A 118 10.68 -4.17 -45.93
N GLU A 119 11.75 -3.59 -46.46
CA GLU A 119 12.85 -2.94 -45.76
C GLU A 119 12.29 -2.24 -44.51
N GLU A 120 12.30 -2.94 -43.37
CA GLU A 120 11.90 -2.39 -42.08
C GLU A 120 12.96 -1.35 -41.73
N GLU A 121 12.68 -0.12 -42.14
CA GLU A 121 13.31 1.10 -41.69
C GLU A 121 13.25 1.06 -40.15
N ALA A 122 14.40 0.72 -39.55
CA ALA A 122 14.54 0.60 -38.10
C ALA A 122 13.98 1.89 -37.48
N PRO A 123 13.05 1.80 -36.50
CA PRO A 123 12.47 3.00 -35.92
C PRO A 123 13.61 3.83 -35.34
N GLU A 124 13.83 5.03 -35.88
CA GLU A 124 14.77 5.98 -35.33
C GLU A 124 14.49 6.06 -33.82
N LEU A 125 15.51 5.77 -33.01
CA LEU A 125 15.43 5.83 -31.55
C LEU A 125 15.35 7.30 -31.14
N VAL A 126 14.18 7.90 -31.35
CA VAL A 126 13.92 9.29 -31.02
C VAL A 126 13.64 9.37 -29.52
N ASP A 127 14.42 10.18 -28.82
CA ASP A 127 14.20 10.45 -27.42
C ASP A 127 12.80 11.08 -27.22
N HIS A 128 11.96 10.45 -26.41
CA HIS A 128 10.59 10.89 -26.18
C HIS A 128 10.39 11.31 -24.72
N GLU A 129 9.83 12.50 -24.53
CA GLU A 129 9.44 13.03 -23.22
C GLU A 129 7.93 12.86 -23.02
N GLU A 130 7.54 12.08 -22.02
CA GLU A 130 6.13 11.87 -21.67
C GLU A 130 5.81 12.56 -20.33
N GLU A 131 4.80 13.44 -20.35
CA GLU A 131 4.33 14.14 -19.16
C GLU A 131 3.21 13.34 -18.46
N TYR A 132 3.48 12.86 -17.25
CA TYR A 132 2.50 12.18 -16.42
C TYR A 132 1.97 13.12 -15.34
N ILE A 133 0.65 13.33 -15.35
CA ILE A 133 -0.06 14.21 -14.42
C ILE A 133 -0.95 13.33 -13.52
N ASP A 134 -0.51 13.09 -12.29
CA ASP A 134 -1.36 12.59 -11.22
C ASP A 134 -1.97 13.76 -10.43
N GLU A 135 -3.14 13.55 -9.81
CA GLU A 135 -3.93 14.58 -9.11
C GLU A 135 -3.14 15.49 -8.14
N ASP A 136 -2.01 15.00 -7.60
CA ASP A 136 -1.13 15.73 -6.69
C ASP A 136 0.35 15.79 -7.14
N LYS A 137 0.73 15.21 -8.29
CA LYS A 137 2.14 15.09 -8.72
C LYS A 137 2.30 15.22 -10.23
N TYR A 138 3.20 16.11 -10.63
CA TYR A 138 3.69 16.24 -11.99
C TYR A 138 5.05 15.56 -12.08
N THR A 139 5.17 14.52 -12.90
CA THR A 139 6.44 13.84 -13.18
C THR A 139 6.61 13.68 -14.68
N THR A 140 7.76 14.10 -15.19
CA THR A 140 8.15 13.87 -16.58
C THR A 140 9.07 12.66 -16.65
N VAL A 141 8.82 11.77 -17.60
CA VAL A 141 9.66 10.59 -17.87
C VAL A 141 10.30 10.80 -19.24
N THR A 142 11.64 10.81 -19.27
CA THR A 142 12.44 10.89 -20.50
C THR A 142 12.91 9.48 -20.86
N VAL A 143 12.55 9.01 -22.05
CA VAL A 143 13.03 7.74 -22.59
C VAL A 143 14.20 8.06 -23.52
N GLU A 144 15.42 7.78 -23.07
CA GLU A 144 16.66 7.98 -23.84
C GLU A 144 17.07 6.68 -24.56
N GLY A 145 17.51 6.80 -25.82
CA GLY A 145 18.15 5.72 -26.58
C GLY A 145 19.51 5.33 -25.98
N ILE A 146 19.70 4.04 -25.69
CA ILE A 146 20.93 3.53 -25.08
C ILE A 146 21.42 2.30 -25.85
N GLU A 147 22.67 2.33 -26.31
CA GLU A 147 23.34 1.21 -26.94
C GLU A 147 24.17 0.41 -25.93
N ILE A 148 23.90 -0.89 -25.84
CA ILE A 148 24.59 -1.80 -24.92
C ILE A 148 25.62 -2.61 -25.71
N SER A 149 26.87 -2.15 -25.70
CA SER A 149 28.00 -2.83 -26.32
C SER A 149 28.85 -3.57 -25.29
N LYS A 150 29.74 -4.47 -25.75
CA LYS A 150 30.66 -5.24 -24.89
C LYS A 150 31.59 -4.36 -24.04
N ASP A 151 31.81 -3.12 -24.47
CA ASP A 151 32.62 -2.11 -23.79
C ASP A 151 31.83 -1.20 -22.83
N GLY A 152 30.51 -1.39 -22.72
CA GLY A 152 29.67 -0.65 -21.79
C GLY A 152 28.37 -0.11 -22.41
N ILE A 153 27.61 0.59 -21.56
CA ILE A 153 26.35 1.24 -21.88
C ILE A 153 26.67 2.66 -22.36
N LYS A 154 26.39 2.97 -23.63
CA LYS A 154 26.60 4.31 -24.23
C LYS A 154 25.25 4.94 -24.58
N ARG A 155 25.10 6.24 -24.33
CA ARG A 155 23.96 7.02 -24.82
C ARG A 155 24.22 7.41 -26.27
N THR A 156 23.21 7.29 -27.11
CA THR A 156 23.32 7.62 -28.55
C THR A 156 23.57 9.11 -28.79
N ALA A 157 23.12 10.00 -27.90
CA ALA A 157 23.30 11.45 -28.01
C ALA A 157 24.75 11.96 -27.80
N ASP A 158 25.68 11.11 -27.36
CA ASP A 158 27.07 11.51 -27.07
C ASP A 158 28.01 11.47 -28.31
N GLU A 159 27.54 11.00 -29.48
CA GLU A 159 28.39 10.88 -30.69
C GLU A 159 28.41 12.14 -31.60
N GLU A 160 27.53 13.12 -31.42
CA GLU A 160 27.47 14.31 -32.29
C GLU A 160 28.11 15.60 -31.73
N ASP A 161 28.47 15.66 -30.44
CA ASP A 161 28.97 16.89 -29.82
C ASP A 161 30.28 16.70 -29.04
N SER A 162 31.35 16.35 -29.76
CA SER A 162 32.71 16.52 -29.26
C SER A 162 33.60 17.30 -30.24
N ASP A 163 33.44 18.63 -30.29
CA ASP A 163 34.53 19.55 -30.63
C ASP A 163 34.33 20.95 -30.01
N ASP A 164 35.44 21.55 -29.59
CA ASP A 164 35.57 22.76 -28.78
C ASP A 164 34.93 24.04 -29.37
N GLY A 165 34.36 24.91 -28.52
CA GLY A 165 33.93 26.24 -28.98
C GLY A 165 33.31 27.17 -27.92
N ILE A 166 34.15 27.89 -27.19
CA ILE A 166 33.77 29.07 -26.39
C ILE A 166 33.14 30.13 -27.30
N HIS A 167 31.85 30.42 -27.16
CA HIS A 167 31.27 31.71 -27.58
C HIS A 167 30.21 32.23 -26.61
N GLU A 168 30.54 33.37 -26.01
CA GLU A 168 29.63 34.23 -25.27
C GLU A 168 28.48 34.72 -26.17
N ALA A 169 27.23 34.51 -25.72
CA ALA A 169 26.08 35.23 -26.25
C ALA A 169 25.23 35.75 -25.10
N GLN A 170 25.32 37.06 -24.91
CA GLN A 170 24.55 37.86 -23.97
C GLN A 170 23.05 37.82 -24.30
N GLY A 171 22.29 37.01 -23.55
CA GLY A 171 20.82 37.05 -23.51
C GLY A 171 20.33 37.71 -22.23
N LYS A 172 20.15 39.04 -22.25
CA LYS A 172 19.68 39.84 -21.12
C LYS A 172 18.16 39.65 -20.93
N VAL A 173 17.77 38.56 -20.25
CA VAL A 173 16.37 38.36 -19.79
C VAL A 173 16.19 39.09 -18.46
N THR A 174 15.55 40.24 -18.48
CA THR A 174 15.14 40.98 -17.28
C THR A 174 14.03 40.23 -16.57
N LYS A 175 14.42 39.29 -15.69
CA LYS A 175 13.51 38.67 -14.72
C LYS A 175 13.29 39.68 -13.60
N GLN A 176 12.09 40.27 -13.56
CA GLN A 176 11.64 41.04 -12.39
C GLN A 176 11.59 40.09 -11.20
N GLU A 177 12.62 40.15 -10.36
CA GLU A 177 12.65 39.44 -9.09
C GLU A 177 11.67 40.10 -8.11
N GLU A 178 10.42 39.65 -8.11
CA GLU A 178 9.61 39.76 -6.91
C GLU A 178 10.33 38.99 -5.80
N LYS A 179 10.81 39.73 -4.79
CA LYS A 179 11.44 39.16 -3.60
C LYS A 179 10.41 38.33 -2.83
N VAL A 180 10.24 37.08 -3.23
CA VAL A 180 9.52 36.08 -2.44
C VAL A 180 10.33 35.88 -1.16
N LYS A 181 9.81 36.41 -0.05
CA LYS A 181 10.41 36.23 1.28
C LYS A 181 10.60 34.74 1.50
N LYS A 182 11.84 34.32 1.78
CA LYS A 182 12.17 32.93 2.13
C LYS A 182 11.24 32.44 3.25
N VAL A 183 10.28 31.59 2.91
CA VAL A 183 9.40 30.94 3.88
C VAL A 183 10.18 29.78 4.47
N TRP A 184 10.72 29.97 5.67
CA TRP A 184 11.37 28.88 6.40
C TRP A 184 10.34 27.79 6.71
N PRO A 185 10.66 26.51 6.47
CA PRO A 185 9.75 25.42 6.81
C PRO A 185 9.49 25.41 8.31
N LYS A 186 8.21 25.57 8.69
CA LYS A 186 7.81 25.53 10.10
C LYS A 186 8.00 24.11 10.61
N LYS A 187 8.87 23.95 11.63
CA LYS A 187 9.05 22.67 12.32
C LYS A 187 7.68 22.12 12.76
N PRO A 188 7.38 20.83 12.49
CA PRO A 188 6.10 20.26 12.88
C PRO A 188 5.94 20.34 14.41
N ARG A 189 4.87 20.98 14.87
CA ARG A 189 4.58 21.09 16.30
C ARG A 189 4.27 19.69 16.85
N LYS A 190 4.94 19.29 17.93
CA LYS A 190 4.62 18.04 18.63
C LYS A 190 3.13 18.04 18.98
N LYS A 191 2.41 16.98 18.59
CA LYS A 191 1.00 16.81 18.95
C LYS A 191 0.92 16.77 20.48
N LYS A 192 0.15 17.68 21.08
CA LYS A 192 -0.09 17.64 22.53
C LYS A 192 -0.89 16.37 22.82
N PHE A 193 -0.41 15.55 23.75
CA PHE A 193 -1.20 14.44 24.26
C PHE A 193 -2.40 15.02 24.98
N THR A 194 -3.60 14.81 24.44
CA THR A 194 -4.85 15.20 25.06
C THR A 194 -5.64 13.93 25.38
N TYR A 195 -6.27 13.91 26.54
CA TYR A 195 -7.05 12.76 27.03
C TYR A 195 -8.26 12.43 26.16
N GLU A 196 -8.73 13.40 25.39
CA GLU A 196 -9.87 13.28 24.47
C GLU A 196 -9.51 13.83 23.09
N THR A 197 -10.13 13.26 22.07
CA THR A 197 -10.10 13.77 20.69
C THR A 197 -10.85 15.11 20.59
N LYS A 198 -10.58 15.90 19.53
CA LYS A 198 -11.31 17.16 19.28
C LYS A 198 -12.82 16.93 19.14
N ALA A 199 -13.23 15.79 18.59
CA ALA A 199 -14.62 15.41 18.43
C ALA A 199 -15.29 15.16 19.78
N GLU A 200 -14.68 14.34 20.63
CA GLU A 200 -15.17 14.07 22.00
C GLU A 200 -15.29 15.36 22.81
N ARG A 201 -14.28 16.24 22.76
CA ARG A 201 -14.32 17.55 23.42
C ARG A 201 -15.46 18.43 22.92
N LYS A 202 -15.79 18.38 21.63
CA LYS A 202 -16.89 19.15 21.05
C LYS A 202 -18.23 18.62 21.56
N MET A 203 -18.38 17.30 21.64
CA MET A 203 -19.58 16.65 22.16
C MET A 203 -19.77 16.91 23.67
N THR A 204 -18.71 16.82 24.48
CA THR A 204 -18.77 17.14 25.92
C THR A 204 -19.10 18.61 26.15
N ARG A 205 -18.49 19.53 25.39
CA ARG A 205 -18.82 20.96 25.43
C ARG A 205 -20.27 21.24 25.01
N GLN A 206 -20.78 20.57 23.98
CA GLN A 206 -22.19 20.71 23.58
C GLN A 206 -23.13 20.20 24.68
N LYS A 207 -22.85 19.04 25.27
CA LYS A 207 -23.63 18.46 26.37
C LYS A 207 -23.65 19.34 27.62
N GLN A 208 -22.50 19.90 27.98
CA GLN A 208 -22.40 20.86 29.09
C GLN A 208 -23.19 22.13 28.78
N LYS A 209 -23.09 22.67 27.56
CA LYS A 209 -23.85 23.85 27.14
C LYS A 209 -25.36 23.62 27.12
N SER A 210 -25.82 22.46 26.64
CA SER A 210 -27.25 22.12 26.66
C SER A 210 -27.74 21.95 28.10
N GLY A 211 -26.97 21.31 28.97
CA GLY A 211 -27.34 21.17 30.38
C GLY A 211 -27.35 22.51 31.11
N SER A 212 -26.36 23.38 30.88
CA SER A 212 -26.34 24.72 31.46
C SER A 212 -27.45 25.62 30.92
N ARG A 213 -27.83 25.44 29.64
CA ARG A 213 -28.91 26.19 29.01
C ARG A 213 -30.27 25.75 29.55
N ALA A 214 -30.53 24.45 29.62
CA ALA A 214 -31.74 23.91 30.23
C ALA A 214 -31.90 24.40 31.68
N ALA A 215 -30.84 24.29 32.50
CA ALA A 215 -30.86 24.80 33.86
C ALA A 215 -30.99 26.33 33.96
N ALA A 216 -30.62 27.09 32.92
CA ALA A 216 -30.81 28.54 32.89
C ALA A 216 -32.23 28.90 32.46
N ASP A 217 -32.82 28.16 31.52
CA ASP A 217 -34.20 28.34 31.04
C ASP A 217 -35.19 27.97 32.15
N GLU A 218 -34.94 26.90 32.91
CA GLU A 218 -35.67 26.53 34.14
C GLU A 218 -35.65 27.66 35.18
N ARG A 219 -34.49 28.28 35.42
CA ARG A 219 -34.37 29.43 36.34
C ARG A 219 -35.09 30.69 35.82
N ARG A 220 -35.22 30.83 34.50
CA ARG A 220 -35.90 31.96 33.86
C ARG A 220 -37.40 31.74 33.69
N GLY A 221 -37.90 30.53 33.98
CA GLY A 221 -39.31 30.18 33.81
C GLY A 221 -39.74 30.07 32.35
N ASN A 222 -38.79 29.96 31.42
CA ASN A 222 -39.06 29.73 30.00
C ASN A 222 -39.14 28.22 29.75
N ASN A 223 -40.31 27.61 30.01
CA ASN A 223 -40.64 26.26 29.53
C ASN A 223 -41.24 26.33 28.13
#